data_AF-A0A174W2L4-F1
#
_entry.id   AF-A0A174W2L4-F1
#
_cell.length_a   1.000
_cell.length_b   1.000
_cell.length_c   1.000
_cell.angle_alpha   90.00
_cell.angle_beta   90.00
_cell.angle_gamma   90.00
#
_symmetry.space_group_name_H-M   'P 1'
#
loop_
_entity.id
_entity.type
_entity.pdbx_description
1 polymer ?
#
loop_
_entity_poly.entity_id
_entity_poly.type
_entity_poly.pdbx_seq_one_letter_code
_entity_poly.pdbx_strand_id
1 'polypeptide(L)'
;MNIKWLIGAISVGLFISCENVKEAQTVSNSYPSVFPDYTFTAIPYNIAPLNFEVKGAQEIRADFAGEGVNLLTVTGKHEIRIPKKKWKEMLDKLKDKDLEVTVSVWNSSSPEGVRYKPFTVRVASDAIDEWIAYRLIEPGYEGWNMLGIYQRNLTSFEEKEIATNRADKSKCMNCHSFANYSPQQMIFHVRGEGGGTALWKDGELSKLPLETTGPKKSGTYPMWHPNGRYIVFSSNLTRQSFLSEGEKALEVYDLQSDLILYDIQTKKVLTDKRFMDEAHWETFPAWSADGKSLYYCGALPKNMPIDYQNLHYSLCKVDFDEATGTFGERIDTIYNAERDGGSVSFPRLSPDGHYLLYTKAACATFPIWHKEADLKMLRLSDGEELDVEILNSAETESYHSWSSNGRWILFSSRRLDGRYTRLFIAWMDEKGNIHKPFLLPQSTVEHNVLRTKSYNIPEFIKGEVTLPQKQLNALFFPQK
;
A
#
# COMPACT_ATOMS: atom_id res chain seq x y z
N MET A 1 48.81 70.02 11.86
CA MET A 1 47.65 70.45 11.05
C MET A 1 47.01 69.21 10.45
N ASN A 2 45.68 69.22 10.34
CA ASN A 2 44.74 68.09 10.38
C ASN A 2 44.75 67.10 9.18
N ILE A 3 44.20 65.90 9.47
CA ILE A 3 43.51 64.90 8.60
C ILE A 3 44.38 63.80 7.93
N LYS A 4 44.12 62.51 8.28
CA LYS A 4 43.40 61.51 7.44
C LYS A 4 43.21 60.14 8.15
N TRP A 5 41.94 59.78 8.32
CA TRP A 5 41.27 58.47 8.23
C TRP A 5 42.09 57.16 8.33
N LEU A 6 41.72 56.30 9.28
CA LEU A 6 41.97 54.85 9.25
C LEU A 6 40.64 54.12 8.98
N ILE A 7 40.57 53.41 7.85
CA ILE A 7 39.56 52.40 7.55
C ILE A 7 40.12 51.06 8.01
N GLY A 8 39.45 50.41 8.95
CA GLY A 8 39.76 49.03 9.36
C GLY A 8 39.17 48.04 8.36
N ALA A 9 40.04 47.31 7.67
CA ALA A 9 39.65 46.18 6.83
C ALA A 9 39.41 44.94 7.70
N ILE A 10 38.17 44.45 7.71
CA ILE A 10 37.82 43.13 8.26
C ILE A 10 38.00 42.11 7.13
N SER A 11 39.06 41.32 7.22
CA SER A 11 39.30 40.16 6.37
C SER A 11 38.34 39.03 6.77
N VAL A 12 37.29 38.81 5.97
CA VAL A 12 36.43 37.63 6.09
C VAL A 12 37.15 36.46 5.41
N GLY A 13 37.71 35.56 6.23
CA GLY A 13 38.23 34.28 5.76
C GLY A 13 37.08 33.33 5.41
N LEU A 14 36.91 33.06 4.11
CA LEU A 14 36.09 31.95 3.61
C LEU A 14 36.81 30.63 3.90
N PHE A 15 36.42 29.93 4.98
CA PHE A 15 36.78 28.52 5.16
C PHE A 15 35.90 27.66 4.26
N ILE A 16 36.40 27.35 3.06
CA ILE A 16 35.90 26.22 2.27
C ILE A 16 36.54 24.97 2.88
N SER A 17 35.80 24.29 3.77
CA SER A 17 36.18 22.96 4.24
C SER A 17 35.91 21.96 3.10
N CYS A 18 36.91 21.68 2.27
CA CYS A 18 36.96 20.42 1.54
C CYS A 18 37.16 19.31 2.58
N GLU A 19 36.09 18.62 2.99
CA GLU A 19 36.25 17.31 3.62
C GLU A 19 36.99 16.42 2.62
N ASN A 20 38.17 15.94 3.00
CA ASN A 20 38.86 14.89 2.25
C ASN A 20 37.99 13.64 2.32
N VAL A 21 37.23 13.37 1.26
CA VAL A 21 36.38 12.19 1.17
C VAL A 21 37.27 10.95 1.14
N LYS A 22 37.08 10.06 2.12
CA LYS A 22 37.85 8.82 2.27
C LYS A 22 37.62 7.91 1.05
N GLU A 23 38.70 7.39 0.48
CA GLU A 23 38.69 6.42 -0.61
C GLU A 23 39.00 5.02 -0.07
N ALA A 24 38.28 4.01 -0.54
CA ALA A 24 38.51 2.62 -0.14
C ALA A 24 39.70 2.04 -0.92
N GLN A 25 40.62 1.38 -0.22
CA GLN A 25 41.82 0.80 -0.85
C GLN A 25 41.57 -0.57 -1.46
N THR A 26 40.51 -1.28 -1.01
CA THR A 26 40.15 -2.60 -1.54
C THR A 26 38.94 -2.50 -2.45
N VAL A 27 38.94 -3.24 -3.55
CA VAL A 27 37.79 -3.38 -4.45
C VAL A 27 37.27 -4.80 -4.36
N SER A 28 35.98 -4.96 -4.07
CA SER A 28 35.27 -6.22 -4.14
C SER A 28 34.55 -6.36 -5.49
N ASN A 29 34.55 -7.58 -6.03
CA ASN A 29 33.74 -7.93 -7.19
C ASN A 29 32.29 -8.30 -6.84
N SER A 30 31.95 -8.32 -5.55
CA SER A 30 30.58 -8.55 -5.07
C SER A 30 29.77 -7.25 -5.03
N TYR A 31 28.44 -7.38 -5.12
CA TYR A 31 27.52 -6.28 -4.81
C TYR A 31 27.46 -6.03 -3.29
N PRO A 32 27.15 -4.80 -2.85
CA PRO A 32 26.95 -4.51 -1.44
C PRO A 32 25.63 -5.12 -0.95
N SER A 33 25.61 -5.64 0.28
CA SER A 33 24.37 -6.05 0.95
C SER A 33 23.73 -4.85 1.64
N VAL A 34 23.04 -4.01 0.86
CA VAL A 34 22.33 -2.83 1.40
C VAL A 34 20.98 -3.21 2.01
N PHE A 35 20.57 -2.52 3.07
CA PHE A 35 19.23 -2.63 3.65
C PHE A 35 18.58 -1.23 3.79
N PRO A 36 17.37 -0.99 3.29
CA PRO A 36 16.58 -1.91 2.46
C PRO A 36 17.28 -2.28 1.13
N ASP A 37 16.93 -3.43 0.57
CA ASP A 37 17.53 -3.88 -0.69
C ASP A 37 16.94 -3.08 -1.87
N TYR A 38 17.72 -2.09 -2.31
CA TYR A 38 17.43 -1.27 -3.49
C TYR A 38 18.26 -1.68 -4.71
N THR A 39 18.95 -2.82 -4.67
CA THR A 39 19.75 -3.26 -5.81
C THR A 39 18.85 -3.69 -6.97
N PHE A 40 19.10 -3.19 -8.18
CA PHE A 40 18.39 -3.57 -9.42
C PHE A 40 16.88 -3.34 -9.37
N THR A 41 16.43 -2.33 -8.61
CA THR A 41 15.03 -1.93 -8.55
C THR A 41 14.70 -0.89 -9.63
N ALA A 42 13.41 -0.65 -9.83
CA ALA A 42 12.92 0.50 -10.58
C ALA A 42 12.13 1.42 -9.66
N ILE A 43 12.36 2.73 -9.75
CA ILE A 43 11.76 3.74 -8.87
C ILE A 43 11.14 4.90 -9.65
N PRO A 44 10.11 5.56 -9.10
CA PRO A 44 9.55 6.77 -9.70
C PRO A 44 10.54 7.92 -9.55
N TYR A 45 10.65 8.80 -10.55
CA TYR A 45 11.54 9.97 -10.46
C TYR A 45 11.17 10.94 -9.32
N ASN A 46 9.92 10.91 -8.83
CA ASN A 46 9.43 11.77 -7.76
C ASN A 46 9.43 11.10 -6.37
N ILE A 47 9.96 9.89 -6.20
CA ILE A 47 9.98 9.18 -4.92
C ILE A 47 10.90 9.84 -3.89
N ALA A 48 10.55 9.72 -2.62
CA ALA A 48 11.40 10.10 -1.49
C ALA A 48 12.75 9.37 -1.52
N PRO A 49 13.80 9.94 -0.88
CA PRO A 49 15.13 9.34 -0.94
C PRO A 49 15.21 7.92 -0.39
N LEU A 50 15.92 7.06 -1.11
CA LEU A 50 16.19 5.67 -0.74
C LEU A 50 17.33 5.58 0.28
N ASN A 51 17.08 5.97 1.52
CA ASN A 51 18.07 5.84 2.59
C ASN A 51 18.32 4.36 2.90
N PHE A 52 19.59 3.98 3.07
CA PHE A 52 19.99 2.59 3.29
C PHE A 52 21.20 2.49 4.22
N GLU A 53 21.40 1.32 4.82
CA GLU A 53 22.56 0.94 5.59
C GLU A 53 23.29 -0.24 4.94
N VAL A 54 24.50 -0.52 5.42
CA VAL A 54 25.19 -1.79 5.18
C VAL A 54 25.51 -2.40 6.53
N LYS A 55 24.97 -3.58 6.81
CA LYS A 55 25.09 -4.22 8.12
C LYS A 55 26.55 -4.35 8.54
N GLY A 56 26.87 -3.87 9.75
CA GLY A 56 28.22 -3.92 10.31
C GLY A 56 29.20 -2.85 9.79
N ALA A 57 28.75 -1.93 8.93
CA ALA A 57 29.55 -0.77 8.56
C ALA A 57 29.62 0.25 9.71
N GLN A 58 30.79 0.86 9.89
CA GLN A 58 31.04 1.97 10.83
C GLN A 58 31.12 3.32 10.10
N GLU A 59 31.41 3.27 8.80
CA GLU A 59 31.34 4.37 7.86
C GLU A 59 30.95 3.80 6.49
N ILE A 60 30.08 4.53 5.79
CA ILE A 60 29.57 4.20 4.47
C ILE A 60 29.75 5.44 3.59
N ARG A 61 30.17 5.22 2.36
CA ARG A 61 30.13 6.19 1.27
C ARG A 61 29.29 5.61 0.13
N ALA A 62 28.42 6.43 -0.42
CA ALA A 62 27.65 6.12 -1.61
C ALA A 62 27.90 7.20 -2.67
N ASP A 63 28.39 6.77 -3.83
CA ASP A 63 28.53 7.60 -5.03
C ASP A 63 27.40 7.25 -5.99
N PHE A 64 26.68 8.27 -6.44
CA PHE A 64 25.50 8.18 -7.29
C PHE A 64 25.85 8.80 -8.64
N ALA A 65 25.92 7.98 -9.67
CA ALA A 65 26.33 8.37 -11.01
C ALA A 65 25.22 8.14 -12.05
N GLY A 66 25.22 8.96 -13.09
CA GLY A 66 24.34 8.79 -14.25
C GLY A 66 25.07 9.17 -15.52
N GLU A 67 24.91 8.36 -16.57
CA GLU A 67 25.57 8.57 -17.87
C GLU A 67 27.10 8.72 -17.75
N GLY A 68 27.72 7.98 -16.81
CA GLY A 68 29.16 8.00 -16.57
C GLY A 68 29.68 9.20 -15.77
N VAL A 69 28.80 10.06 -15.25
CA VAL A 69 29.18 11.22 -14.43
C VAL A 69 28.69 11.03 -13.00
N ASN A 70 29.58 11.23 -12.01
CA ASN A 70 29.18 11.26 -10.60
C ASN A 70 28.34 12.52 -10.32
N LEU A 71 27.10 12.33 -9.87
CA LEU A 71 26.12 13.39 -9.63
C LEU A 71 26.05 13.77 -8.15
N LEU A 72 26.28 12.81 -7.26
CA LEU A 72 26.17 13.01 -5.81
C LEU A 72 27.05 12.01 -5.07
N THR A 73 27.83 12.48 -4.10
CA THR A 73 28.49 11.64 -3.09
C THR A 73 27.87 11.92 -1.73
N VAL A 74 27.52 10.86 -1.00
CA VAL A 74 26.98 10.93 0.37
C VAL A 74 27.80 10.02 1.27
N THR A 75 28.17 10.51 2.45
CA THR A 75 28.82 9.73 3.50
C THR A 75 27.91 9.64 4.73
N GLY A 76 28.08 8.58 5.51
CA GLY A 76 27.33 8.35 6.74
C GLY A 76 28.02 7.34 7.64
N LYS A 77 27.74 7.35 8.95
CA LYS A 77 28.36 6.39 9.88
C LYS A 77 27.64 5.04 9.91
N HIS A 78 26.32 5.05 9.99
CA HIS A 78 25.53 3.82 10.13
C HIS A 78 24.60 3.62 8.93
N GLU A 79 24.09 4.72 8.39
CA GLU A 79 23.24 4.74 7.20
C GLU A 79 23.62 5.91 6.30
N ILE A 80 23.30 5.78 5.02
CA ILE A 80 23.32 6.83 4.02
C ILE A 80 21.98 7.56 4.08
N ARG A 81 22.02 8.83 4.51
CA ARG A 81 20.87 9.76 4.45
C ARG A 81 21.03 10.70 3.26
N ILE A 82 20.32 10.40 2.18
CA ILE A 82 20.45 11.14 0.94
C ILE A 82 19.71 12.49 1.07
N PRO A 83 20.37 13.64 0.78
CA PRO A 83 19.71 14.95 0.87
C PRO A 83 18.55 15.07 -0.12
N LYS A 84 17.32 15.27 0.39
CA LYS A 84 16.06 15.34 -0.39
C LYS A 84 16.14 16.21 -1.65
N LYS A 85 16.71 17.42 -1.53
CA LYS A 85 16.82 18.36 -2.66
C LYS A 85 17.71 17.81 -3.78
N LYS A 86 18.91 17.33 -3.42
CA LYS A 86 19.87 16.77 -4.38
C LYS A 86 19.34 15.47 -5.00
N TRP A 87 18.67 14.65 -4.21
CA TRP A 87 17.98 13.44 -4.69
C TRP A 87 16.96 13.76 -5.78
N LYS A 88 16.05 14.71 -5.52
CA LYS A 88 15.03 15.12 -6.48
C LYS A 88 15.64 15.68 -7.77
N GLU A 89 16.63 16.56 -7.65
CA GLU A 89 17.35 17.14 -8.80
C GLU A 89 18.07 16.06 -9.64
N MET A 90 18.61 15.03 -8.98
CA MET A 90 19.29 13.91 -9.64
C MET A 90 18.31 13.00 -10.37
N LEU A 91 17.21 12.58 -9.72
CA LEU A 91 16.21 11.72 -10.35
C LEU A 91 15.51 12.41 -11.54
N ASP A 92 15.24 13.71 -11.43
CA ASP A 92 14.62 14.46 -12.54
C ASP A 92 15.48 14.46 -13.81
N LYS A 93 16.81 14.51 -13.67
CA LYS A 93 17.76 14.40 -14.79
C LYS A 93 17.89 12.99 -15.37
N LEU A 94 17.52 11.97 -14.57
CA LEU A 94 17.71 10.57 -14.91
C LEU A 94 16.42 9.85 -15.31
N LYS A 95 15.32 10.57 -15.61
CA LYS A 95 14.11 9.95 -16.15
C LYS A 95 14.42 9.05 -17.35
N ASP A 96 13.91 7.81 -17.28
CA ASP A 96 14.12 6.70 -18.21
C ASP A 96 15.56 6.19 -18.34
N LYS A 97 16.44 6.59 -17.41
CA LYS A 97 17.85 6.20 -17.36
C LYS A 97 18.14 5.39 -16.09
N ASP A 98 19.32 4.78 -16.09
CA ASP A 98 19.83 4.07 -14.92
C ASP A 98 20.64 5.02 -14.03
N LEU A 99 20.35 5.00 -12.74
CA LEU A 99 21.16 5.53 -11.67
C LEU A 99 22.14 4.42 -11.23
N GLU A 100 23.43 4.65 -11.39
CA GLU A 100 24.47 3.77 -10.89
C GLU A 100 24.84 4.15 -9.45
N VAL A 101 24.89 3.17 -8.55
CA VAL A 101 25.23 3.38 -7.14
C VAL A 101 26.46 2.55 -6.80
N THR A 102 27.55 3.23 -6.44
CA THR A 102 28.76 2.61 -5.90
C THR A 102 28.80 2.79 -4.39
N VAL A 103 28.96 1.70 -3.65
CA VAL A 103 29.00 1.73 -2.17
C VAL A 103 30.39 1.32 -1.70
N SER A 104 30.95 2.12 -0.79
CA SER A 104 32.17 1.80 -0.05
C SER A 104 31.89 1.75 1.44
N VAL A 105 32.49 0.79 2.15
CA VAL A 105 32.30 0.62 3.59
C VAL A 105 33.62 0.50 4.32
N TRP A 106 33.65 1.00 5.55
CA TRP A 106 34.74 0.81 6.50
C TRP A 106 34.19 0.21 7.80
N ASN A 107 34.93 -0.73 8.37
CA ASN A 107 34.63 -1.35 9.66
C ASN A 107 35.92 -1.89 10.30
N SER A 108 35.84 -2.44 11.51
CA SER A 108 37.01 -2.98 12.22
C SER A 108 37.75 -4.10 11.47
N SER A 109 37.06 -4.86 10.62
CA SER A 109 37.66 -5.93 9.80
C SER A 109 38.24 -5.42 8.47
N SER A 110 37.92 -4.19 8.08
CA SER A 110 38.38 -3.54 6.84
C SER A 110 38.61 -2.05 7.09
N PRO A 111 39.66 -1.69 7.87
CA PRO A 111 39.92 -0.31 8.28
C PRO A 111 40.32 0.61 7.10
N GLU A 112 40.88 0.03 6.04
CA GLU A 112 41.23 0.72 4.78
C GLU A 112 40.06 0.77 3.78
N GLY A 113 38.95 0.10 4.08
CA GLY A 113 37.70 0.13 3.33
C GLY A 113 37.62 -0.80 2.14
N VAL A 114 36.39 -1.18 1.82
CA VAL A 114 36.03 -2.01 0.67
C VAL A 114 35.02 -1.26 -0.19
N ARG A 115 35.36 -1.02 -1.46
CA ARG A 115 34.45 -0.55 -2.51
C ARG A 115 33.83 -1.75 -3.20
N TYR A 116 32.50 -1.82 -3.21
CA TYR A 116 31.77 -2.89 -3.88
C TYR A 116 31.54 -2.60 -5.36
N LYS A 117 31.17 -3.64 -6.10
CA LYS A 117 30.70 -3.52 -7.48
C LYS A 117 29.46 -2.62 -7.53
N PRO A 118 29.39 -1.65 -8.46
CA PRO A 118 28.22 -0.78 -8.59
C PRO A 118 26.99 -1.58 -9.02
N PHE A 119 25.83 -1.21 -8.48
CA PHE A 119 24.52 -1.72 -8.93
C PHE A 119 23.72 -0.58 -9.57
N THR A 120 22.70 -0.94 -10.35
CA THR A 120 21.83 0.04 -11.02
C THR A 120 20.46 0.12 -10.36
N VAL A 121 19.84 1.28 -10.47
CA VAL A 121 18.44 1.55 -10.16
C VAL A 121 17.82 2.26 -11.37
N ARG A 122 16.79 1.67 -11.97
CA ARG A 122 16.07 2.29 -13.09
C ARG A 122 15.22 3.44 -12.56
N VAL A 123 15.36 4.63 -13.12
CA VAL A 123 14.51 5.78 -12.78
C VAL A 123 13.43 5.91 -13.85
N ALA A 124 12.20 5.53 -13.52
CA ALA A 124 11.06 5.61 -14.44
C ALA A 124 10.58 7.06 -14.60
N SER A 125 10.21 7.45 -15.81
CA SER A 125 9.53 8.73 -16.07
C SER A 125 8.09 8.78 -15.56
N ASP A 126 7.48 7.62 -15.30
CA ASP A 126 6.16 7.53 -14.65
C ASP A 126 6.22 8.07 -13.22
N ALA A 127 5.47 9.14 -12.95
CA ALA A 127 5.31 9.63 -11.58
C ALA A 127 4.51 8.63 -10.73
N ILE A 128 4.81 8.54 -9.44
CA ILE A 128 3.93 7.90 -8.47
C ILE A 128 2.93 8.91 -7.89
N ASP A 129 1.72 8.48 -7.53
CA ASP A 129 0.83 9.33 -6.74
C ASP A 129 1.53 9.77 -5.46
N GLU A 130 1.42 11.05 -5.12
CA GLU A 130 2.23 11.60 -4.04
C GLU A 130 1.84 11.08 -2.66
N TRP A 131 0.65 10.51 -2.50
CA TRP A 131 0.13 10.10 -1.20
C TRP A 131 -0.45 8.69 -1.25
N ILE A 132 -0.33 8.01 -0.12
CA ILE A 132 -1.04 6.75 0.17
C ILE A 132 -1.80 6.91 1.49
N ALA A 133 -2.92 6.22 1.62
CA ALA A 133 -3.64 6.02 2.87
C ALA A 133 -3.58 4.54 3.29
N TYR A 134 -3.56 4.28 4.59
CA TYR A 134 -3.53 2.93 5.14
C TYR A 134 -3.92 2.93 6.61
N ARG A 135 -4.18 1.74 7.15
CA ARG A 135 -4.31 1.51 8.58
C ARG A 135 -2.99 1.05 9.18
N LEU A 136 -2.77 1.42 10.44
CA LEU A 136 -1.73 0.81 11.27
C LEU A 136 -2.39 -0.03 12.36
N ILE A 137 -2.11 -1.32 12.33
CA ILE A 137 -2.73 -2.31 13.21
C ILE A 137 -1.66 -3.11 13.95
N GLU A 138 -1.97 -3.61 15.14
CA GLU A 138 -1.12 -4.61 15.79
C GLU A 138 -1.14 -5.91 14.97
N PRO A 139 -0.02 -6.64 14.83
CA PRO A 139 0.06 -7.82 13.97
C PRO A 139 -0.93 -8.92 14.40
N GLY A 140 -1.14 -9.11 15.70
CA GLY A 140 -2.11 -10.06 16.26
C GLY A 140 -3.55 -9.55 16.30
N TYR A 141 -3.84 -8.32 15.85
CA TYR A 141 -5.18 -7.70 15.95
C TYR A 141 -5.72 -7.57 17.40
N GLU A 142 -4.85 -7.65 18.41
CA GLU A 142 -5.24 -7.68 19.84
C GLU A 142 -5.46 -6.28 20.44
N GLY A 143 -4.91 -5.23 19.81
CA GLY A 143 -4.95 -3.85 20.32
C GLY A 143 -6.02 -2.98 19.65
N TRP A 144 -7.20 -2.87 20.27
CA TRP A 144 -8.27 -1.94 19.83
C TRP A 144 -8.04 -0.50 20.28
N ASN A 145 -7.07 -0.27 21.15
CA ASN A 145 -6.93 0.97 21.92
C ASN A 145 -6.20 2.12 21.20
N MET A 146 -5.58 1.88 20.04
CA MET A 146 -4.95 2.90 19.18
C MET A 146 -4.99 2.48 17.70
N LEU A 147 -6.16 2.56 17.08
CA LEU A 147 -6.38 2.30 15.67
C LEU A 147 -6.64 3.61 14.92
N GLY A 148 -6.13 3.70 13.70
CA GLY A 148 -6.28 4.87 12.87
C GLY A 148 -6.09 4.57 11.40
N ILE A 149 -6.62 5.49 10.60
CA ILE A 149 -6.30 5.63 9.19
C ILE A 149 -5.29 6.77 9.12
N TYR A 150 -4.18 6.50 8.46
CA TYR A 150 -3.05 7.39 8.29
C TYR A 150 -2.82 7.62 6.81
N GLN A 151 -2.07 8.66 6.48
CA GLN A 151 -1.61 8.97 5.14
C GLN A 151 -0.14 9.31 5.13
N ARG A 152 0.54 8.99 4.03
CA ARG A 152 1.99 9.16 3.89
C ARG A 152 2.32 9.74 2.52
N ASN A 153 3.09 10.82 2.48
CA ASN A 153 3.53 11.42 1.23
C ASN A 153 4.75 10.67 0.64
N LEU A 154 4.58 9.96 -0.46
CA LEU A 154 5.63 9.16 -1.12
C LEU A 154 6.78 9.98 -1.71
N THR A 155 6.64 11.29 -1.92
CA THR A 155 7.72 12.18 -2.38
C THR A 155 8.57 12.74 -1.23
N SER A 156 8.12 12.55 0.01
CA SER A 156 8.78 13.03 1.23
C SER A 156 8.77 11.97 2.35
N PHE A 157 8.99 12.38 3.60
CA PHE A 157 8.89 11.50 4.80
C PHE A 157 7.68 11.81 5.69
N GLU A 158 6.79 12.69 5.23
CA GLU A 158 5.63 13.13 5.99
C GLU A 158 4.56 12.03 6.12
N GLU A 159 4.13 11.79 7.35
CA GLU A 159 3.05 10.88 7.74
C GLU A 159 2.06 11.65 8.63
N LYS A 160 0.76 11.55 8.34
CA LYS A 160 -0.31 12.25 9.05
C LYS A 160 -1.45 11.32 9.41
N GLU A 161 -2.18 11.66 10.47
CA GLU A 161 -3.43 11.00 10.82
C GLU A 161 -4.57 11.55 9.96
N ILE A 162 -5.40 10.67 9.37
CA ILE A 162 -6.68 11.05 8.76
C ILE A 162 -7.77 11.03 9.82
N ALA A 163 -7.93 9.87 10.47
CA ALA A 163 -8.93 9.64 11.51
C ALA A 163 -8.44 8.57 12.48
N THR A 164 -8.59 8.80 13.79
CA THR A 164 -8.17 7.85 14.83
C THR A 164 -9.26 7.65 15.87
N ASN A 165 -9.22 6.53 16.58
CA ASN A 165 -10.12 6.25 17.70
C ASN A 165 -9.59 6.77 19.05
N ARG A 166 -8.62 7.69 19.07
CA ARG A 166 -8.01 8.17 20.33
C ARG A 166 -9.05 8.78 21.29
N ALA A 167 -10.12 9.36 20.75
CA ALA A 167 -11.22 9.94 21.52
C ALA A 167 -12.10 8.90 22.22
N ASP A 168 -12.23 7.69 21.67
CA ASP A 168 -12.97 6.57 22.28
C ASP A 168 -12.33 5.24 21.88
N LYS A 169 -11.54 4.69 22.82
CA LYS A 169 -10.78 3.45 22.61
C LYS A 169 -11.66 2.19 22.54
N SER A 170 -12.96 2.29 22.81
CA SER A 170 -13.90 1.17 22.62
C SER A 170 -14.31 0.99 21.15
N LYS A 171 -14.04 1.98 20.29
CA LYS A 171 -14.40 1.98 18.88
C LYS A 171 -13.24 1.58 18.00
N CYS A 172 -13.50 1.02 16.83
CA CYS A 172 -12.47 0.60 15.89
C CYS A 172 -12.57 1.35 14.56
N MET A 173 -11.46 2.02 14.21
CA MET A 173 -11.24 2.54 12.85
C MET A 173 -10.94 1.37 11.93
N ASN A 174 -11.82 1.14 10.95
CA ASN A 174 -11.76 -0.02 10.08
C ASN A 174 -11.58 0.39 8.61
N CYS A 175 -11.96 -0.48 7.66
CA CYS A 175 -11.71 -0.33 6.22
C CYS A 175 -12.15 1.04 5.69
N HIS A 176 -11.45 1.50 4.66
CA HIS A 176 -11.63 2.77 3.99
C HIS A 176 -11.48 2.57 2.48
N SER A 177 -11.99 3.50 1.67
CA SER A 177 -11.80 3.51 0.21
C SER A 177 -12.08 4.90 -0.34
N PHE A 178 -11.48 5.22 -1.49
CA PHE A 178 -11.57 6.52 -2.15
C PHE A 178 -12.18 6.41 -3.54
N ALA A 179 -13.05 7.37 -3.89
CA ALA A 179 -13.56 7.47 -5.25
C ALA A 179 -12.46 8.02 -6.17
N ASN A 180 -11.99 7.22 -7.13
CA ASN A 180 -11.00 7.66 -8.13
C ASN A 180 -9.81 8.42 -7.52
N TYR A 181 -9.22 7.85 -6.46
CA TYR A 181 -8.05 8.41 -5.75
C TYR A 181 -8.28 9.78 -5.08
N SER A 182 -9.53 10.23 -4.96
CA SER A 182 -9.85 11.58 -4.50
C SER A 182 -9.67 11.74 -2.99
N PRO A 183 -8.92 12.77 -2.53
CA PRO A 183 -8.87 13.11 -1.11
C PRO A 183 -10.15 13.77 -0.58
N GLN A 184 -11.09 14.11 -1.47
CA GLN A 184 -12.37 14.74 -1.14
C GLN A 184 -13.53 13.75 -1.13
N GLN A 185 -13.33 12.51 -1.58
CA GLN A 185 -14.37 11.49 -1.69
C GLN A 185 -13.87 10.18 -1.08
N MET A 186 -14.13 10.04 0.20
CA MET A 186 -13.66 8.95 1.03
C MET A 186 -14.83 8.35 1.80
N ILE A 187 -14.82 7.04 1.97
CA ILE A 187 -15.59 6.37 3.01
C ILE A 187 -14.64 5.69 3.99
N PHE A 188 -15.12 5.50 5.22
CA PHE A 188 -14.48 4.59 6.17
C PHE A 188 -15.48 4.10 7.21
N HIS A 189 -15.16 2.99 7.86
CA HIS A 189 -16.02 2.42 8.88
C HIS A 189 -15.49 2.71 10.29
N VAL A 190 -16.42 3.07 11.18
CA VAL A 190 -16.20 3.10 12.63
C VAL A 190 -17.06 1.99 13.24
N ARG A 191 -16.43 0.99 13.85
CA ARG A 191 -17.13 -0.13 14.52
C ARG A 191 -17.28 0.16 16.02
N GLY A 192 -18.32 -0.41 16.63
CA GLY A 192 -18.68 -0.21 18.04
C GLY A 192 -20.02 0.52 18.19
N GLU A 193 -20.45 0.72 19.44
CA GLU A 193 -21.72 1.39 19.75
C GLU A 193 -21.79 2.81 19.14
N GLY A 194 -22.87 3.10 18.42
CA GLY A 194 -23.02 4.38 17.72
C GLY A 194 -22.06 4.59 16.55
N GLY A 195 -21.38 3.53 16.09
CA GLY A 195 -20.55 3.51 14.89
C GLY A 195 -21.35 3.65 13.59
N GLY A 196 -20.75 3.20 12.49
CA GLY A 196 -21.34 3.17 11.15
C GLY A 196 -20.34 3.48 10.05
N THR A 197 -20.85 3.71 8.84
CA THR A 197 -20.04 4.10 7.67
C THR A 197 -20.05 5.62 7.55
N ALA A 198 -18.87 6.23 7.67
CA ALA A 198 -18.65 7.62 7.35
C ALA A 198 -18.53 7.82 5.84
N LEU A 199 -19.16 8.87 5.32
CA LEU A 199 -18.97 9.38 3.97
C LEU A 199 -18.46 10.81 4.07
N TRP A 200 -17.24 11.02 3.59
CA TRP A 200 -16.65 12.32 3.31
C TRP A 200 -16.79 12.60 1.82
N LYS A 201 -17.54 13.64 1.46
CA LYS A 201 -17.74 14.04 0.08
C LYS A 201 -17.79 15.55 -0.05
N ASP A 202 -16.86 16.11 -0.81
CA ASP A 202 -16.87 17.51 -1.28
C ASP A 202 -17.12 18.55 -0.16
N GLY A 203 -16.53 18.35 1.03
CA GLY A 203 -16.67 19.25 2.17
C GLY A 203 -17.71 18.81 3.22
N GLU A 204 -18.51 17.77 2.95
CA GLU A 204 -19.53 17.27 3.85
C GLU A 204 -19.14 15.90 4.44
N LEU A 205 -19.11 15.81 5.77
CA LEU A 205 -18.97 14.54 6.49
C LEU A 205 -20.34 14.09 7.02
N SER A 206 -20.76 12.89 6.62
CA SER A 206 -22.05 12.30 6.98
C SER A 206 -21.92 10.83 7.37
N LYS A 207 -22.98 10.25 7.93
CA LYS A 207 -23.10 8.81 8.20
C LYS A 207 -24.09 8.18 7.22
N LEU A 208 -23.67 7.12 6.53
CA LEU A 208 -24.54 6.40 5.61
C LEU A 208 -25.60 5.59 6.39
N PRO A 209 -26.87 5.60 5.96
CA PRO A 209 -27.96 4.92 6.66
C PRO A 209 -28.08 3.43 6.29
N LEU A 210 -26.95 2.72 6.12
CA LEU A 210 -26.95 1.32 5.64
C LEU A 210 -27.73 0.37 6.57
N GLU A 211 -27.57 0.55 7.88
CA GLU A 211 -28.19 -0.29 8.91
C GLU A 211 -29.65 0.08 9.20
N THR A 212 -30.10 1.24 8.72
CA THR A 212 -31.45 1.78 8.97
C THR A 212 -32.33 1.79 7.72
N THR A 213 -31.77 1.51 6.55
CA THR A 213 -32.49 1.50 5.26
C THR A 213 -32.24 0.20 4.49
N GLY A 214 -33.17 -0.17 3.61
CA GLY A 214 -33.07 -1.39 2.80
C GLY A 214 -32.99 -2.66 3.67
N PRO A 215 -32.05 -3.59 3.38
CA PRO A 215 -31.93 -4.87 4.10
C PRO A 215 -31.36 -4.75 5.52
N LYS A 216 -31.06 -3.54 6.01
CA LYS A 216 -30.51 -3.27 7.35
C LYS A 216 -29.20 -4.01 7.63
N LYS A 217 -28.32 -3.99 6.63
CA LYS A 217 -26.99 -4.63 6.64
C LYS A 217 -25.90 -3.58 6.90
N SER A 218 -24.75 -4.01 7.43
CA SER A 218 -23.59 -3.14 7.66
C SER A 218 -22.56 -3.32 6.55
N GLY A 219 -21.97 -2.25 6.02
CA GLY A 219 -20.87 -2.38 5.06
C GLY A 219 -19.56 -2.80 5.73
N THR A 220 -18.77 -3.66 5.08
CA THR A 220 -17.44 -4.14 5.53
C THR A 220 -16.34 -3.84 4.52
N TYR A 221 -16.39 -4.42 3.31
CA TYR A 221 -15.43 -4.11 2.23
C TYR A 221 -16.11 -3.23 1.19
N PRO A 222 -15.76 -1.93 1.16
CA PRO A 222 -16.33 -0.98 0.23
C PRO A 222 -15.54 -0.89 -1.07
N MET A 223 -16.23 -0.56 -2.16
CA MET A 223 -15.61 -0.14 -3.41
C MET A 223 -16.49 0.90 -4.12
N TRP A 224 -15.87 2.01 -4.52
CA TRP A 224 -16.53 3.06 -5.30
C TRP A 224 -16.65 2.67 -6.76
N HIS A 225 -17.83 2.85 -7.34
CA HIS A 225 -17.99 2.79 -8.79
C HIS A 225 -17.20 3.96 -9.44
N PRO A 226 -16.54 3.76 -10.60
CA PRO A 226 -15.66 4.78 -11.20
C PRO A 226 -16.32 6.15 -11.44
N ASN A 227 -17.63 6.18 -11.68
CA ASN A 227 -18.40 7.43 -11.85
C ASN A 227 -18.62 8.23 -10.54
N GLY A 228 -18.33 7.67 -9.37
CA GLY A 228 -18.54 8.29 -8.06
C GLY A 228 -20.00 8.37 -7.56
N ARG A 229 -20.97 7.75 -8.25
CA ARG A 229 -22.38 7.71 -7.83
C ARG A 229 -22.67 6.54 -6.88
N TYR A 230 -22.15 5.36 -7.20
CA TYR A 230 -22.46 4.14 -6.47
C TYR A 230 -21.29 3.70 -5.60
N ILE A 231 -21.60 3.08 -4.46
CA ILE A 231 -20.64 2.36 -3.62
C ILE A 231 -21.19 0.98 -3.37
N VAL A 232 -20.47 -0.05 -3.81
CA VAL A 232 -20.78 -1.42 -3.44
C VAL A 232 -20.09 -1.74 -2.12
N PHE A 233 -20.78 -2.47 -1.25
CA PHE A 233 -20.23 -2.99 -0.02
C PHE A 233 -20.46 -4.49 0.01
N SER A 234 -19.45 -5.24 0.45
CA SER A 234 -19.76 -6.51 1.10
C SER A 234 -20.30 -6.25 2.51
N SER A 235 -21.22 -7.10 2.97
CA SER A 235 -21.75 -7.08 4.33
C SER A 235 -21.43 -8.40 5.02
N ASN A 236 -20.35 -8.40 5.80
CA ASN A 236 -19.81 -9.62 6.39
C ASN A 236 -20.06 -9.69 7.90
N LEU A 237 -20.38 -10.89 8.40
CA LEU A 237 -20.28 -11.22 9.82
C LEU A 237 -18.92 -11.85 10.11
N THR A 238 -17.90 -11.01 10.24
CA THR A 238 -16.51 -11.45 10.43
C THR A 238 -16.22 -11.82 11.89
N ARG A 239 -15.42 -12.88 12.07
CA ARG A 239 -14.89 -13.37 13.33
C ARG A 239 -13.41 -13.70 13.19
N GLN A 240 -12.74 -13.88 14.31
CA GLN A 240 -11.33 -14.24 14.39
C GLN A 240 -11.13 -15.37 15.41
N SER A 241 -10.25 -16.30 15.08
CA SER A 241 -9.79 -17.36 15.98
C SER A 241 -8.29 -17.22 16.16
N PHE A 242 -7.83 -17.26 17.41
CA PHE A 242 -6.41 -17.23 17.75
C PHE A 242 -5.90 -18.65 17.87
N LEU A 243 -4.79 -18.94 17.20
CA LEU A 243 -4.23 -20.29 17.14
C LEU A 243 -3.12 -20.43 18.17
N SER A 244 -3.18 -21.50 18.97
CA SER A 244 -2.17 -21.79 20.02
C SER A 244 -0.95 -22.55 19.49
N GLU A 245 -1.05 -23.12 18.29
CA GLU A 245 -0.01 -23.94 17.66
C GLU A 245 0.14 -23.55 16.18
N GLY A 246 1.34 -23.74 15.62
CA GLY A 246 1.67 -23.40 14.24
C GLY A 246 2.27 -21.99 14.07
N GLU A 247 2.64 -21.66 12.83
CA GLU A 247 3.24 -20.35 12.51
C GLU A 247 2.19 -19.22 12.37
N LYS A 248 0.92 -19.57 12.13
CA LYS A 248 -0.18 -18.61 11.99
C LYS A 248 -0.64 -18.13 13.37
N ALA A 249 -0.60 -16.81 13.61
CA ALA A 249 -1.08 -16.26 14.88
C ALA A 249 -2.62 -16.33 15.02
N LEU A 250 -3.35 -16.19 13.92
CA LEU A 250 -4.80 -16.19 13.89
C LEU A 250 -5.33 -16.52 12.50
N GLU A 251 -6.60 -16.90 12.47
CA GLU A 251 -7.41 -17.01 11.26
C GLU A 251 -8.59 -16.05 11.36
N VAL A 252 -8.90 -15.36 10.26
CA VAL A 252 -10.09 -14.52 10.14
C VAL A 252 -11.03 -15.19 9.17
N TYR A 253 -12.31 -15.24 9.51
CA TYR A 253 -13.33 -15.91 8.72
C TYR A 253 -14.66 -15.18 8.84
N ASP A 254 -15.50 -15.37 7.83
CA ASP A 254 -16.86 -14.87 7.83
C ASP A 254 -17.84 -15.97 8.22
N LEU A 255 -18.93 -15.60 8.88
CA LEU A 255 -20.06 -16.49 9.15
C LEU A 255 -21.22 -16.26 8.18
N GLN A 256 -21.24 -15.09 7.54
CA GLN A 256 -22.22 -14.64 6.56
C GLN A 256 -21.57 -13.55 5.70
N SER A 257 -21.92 -13.47 4.42
CA SER A 257 -21.49 -12.38 3.55
C SER A 257 -22.52 -12.15 2.44
N ASP A 258 -22.80 -10.89 2.13
CA ASP A 258 -23.70 -10.44 1.05
C ASP A 258 -23.05 -9.28 0.26
N LEU A 259 -23.60 -8.91 -0.90
CA LEU A 259 -23.31 -7.62 -1.56
C LEU A 259 -24.52 -6.68 -1.57
N ILE A 260 -24.28 -5.42 -1.18
CA ILE A 260 -25.26 -4.34 -1.25
C ILE A 260 -24.69 -3.14 -2.02
N LEU A 261 -25.55 -2.42 -2.74
CA LEU A 261 -25.16 -1.26 -3.53
C LEU A 261 -25.81 0.00 -2.96
N TYR A 262 -25.03 1.02 -2.62
CA TYR A 262 -25.54 2.31 -2.18
C TYR A 262 -25.49 3.32 -3.32
N ASP A 263 -26.65 3.88 -3.69
CA ASP A 263 -26.75 4.99 -4.63
C ASP A 263 -26.72 6.31 -3.87
N ILE A 264 -25.64 7.08 -4.01
CA ILE A 264 -25.44 8.34 -3.29
C ILE A 264 -26.43 9.41 -3.74
N GLN A 265 -26.85 9.38 -5.01
CA GLN A 265 -27.79 10.39 -5.54
C GLN A 265 -29.18 10.19 -4.96
N THR A 266 -29.68 8.95 -4.97
CA THR A 266 -31.03 8.66 -4.44
C THR A 266 -31.04 8.35 -2.94
N LYS A 267 -29.86 8.18 -2.32
CA LYS A 267 -29.63 7.79 -0.92
C LYS A 267 -30.30 6.46 -0.56
N LYS A 268 -30.36 5.53 -1.51
CA LYS A 268 -30.99 4.21 -1.35
C LYS A 268 -29.96 3.10 -1.35
N VAL A 269 -30.25 2.07 -0.56
CA VAL A 269 -29.59 0.76 -0.66
C VAL A 269 -30.37 -0.07 -1.66
N LEU A 270 -29.70 -0.46 -2.74
CA LEU A 270 -30.16 -1.36 -3.79
C LEU A 270 -29.60 -2.76 -3.51
N THR A 271 -30.38 -3.79 -3.80
CA THR A 271 -30.00 -5.20 -3.59
C THR A 271 -30.36 -6.03 -4.80
N ASP A 272 -29.59 -7.10 -5.01
CA ASP A 272 -29.93 -8.18 -5.93
C ASP A 272 -30.17 -9.44 -5.11
N LYS A 273 -31.27 -10.15 -5.36
CA LYS A 273 -31.62 -11.36 -4.60
C LYS A 273 -30.53 -12.43 -4.65
N ARG A 274 -29.71 -12.45 -5.71
CA ARG A 274 -28.61 -13.41 -5.88
C ARG A 274 -27.46 -13.17 -4.91
N PHE A 275 -27.29 -11.94 -4.41
CA PHE A 275 -26.24 -11.55 -3.47
C PHE A 275 -26.76 -11.39 -2.03
N MET A 276 -27.94 -11.94 -1.76
CA MET A 276 -28.60 -11.93 -0.46
C MET A 276 -29.02 -13.36 -0.05
N ASP A 277 -28.46 -14.37 -0.71
CA ASP A 277 -28.78 -15.78 -0.51
C ASP A 277 -27.77 -16.40 0.46
N GLU A 278 -28.23 -16.90 1.60
CA GLU A 278 -27.35 -17.49 2.62
C GLU A 278 -26.58 -18.73 2.14
N ALA A 279 -26.99 -19.35 1.01
CA ALA A 279 -26.28 -20.46 0.38
C ALA A 279 -25.02 -20.04 -0.40
N HIS A 280 -24.79 -18.73 -0.56
CA HIS A 280 -23.63 -18.18 -1.26
C HIS A 280 -23.04 -17.03 -0.43
N TRP A 281 -21.71 -16.94 -0.39
CA TRP A 281 -21.01 -15.84 0.29
C TRP A 281 -20.25 -15.00 -0.72
N GLU A 282 -20.55 -13.70 -0.78
CA GLU A 282 -19.87 -12.77 -1.69
C GLU A 282 -19.08 -11.69 -0.94
N THR A 283 -17.83 -11.45 -1.36
CA THR A 283 -16.96 -10.47 -0.70
C THR A 283 -15.98 -9.81 -1.68
N PHE A 284 -15.20 -8.85 -1.18
CA PHE A 284 -14.14 -8.13 -1.90
C PHE A 284 -14.56 -7.62 -3.30
N PRO A 285 -15.59 -6.75 -3.38
CA PRO A 285 -16.02 -6.20 -4.66
C PRO A 285 -14.95 -5.30 -5.32
N ALA A 286 -14.91 -5.29 -6.64
CA ALA A 286 -14.03 -4.47 -7.47
C ALA A 286 -14.69 -4.13 -8.82
N TRP A 287 -14.69 -2.87 -9.23
CA TRP A 287 -15.28 -2.47 -10.51
C TRP A 287 -14.28 -2.55 -11.66
N SER A 288 -14.78 -2.85 -12.87
CA SER A 288 -14.06 -2.55 -14.09
C SER A 288 -13.77 -1.05 -14.21
N ALA A 289 -12.68 -0.69 -14.87
CA ALA A 289 -12.28 0.70 -15.06
C ALA A 289 -13.36 1.53 -15.78
N ASP A 290 -14.12 0.90 -16.67
CA ASP A 290 -15.25 1.52 -17.38
C ASP A 290 -16.58 1.49 -16.60
N GLY A 291 -16.61 0.88 -15.41
CA GLY A 291 -17.79 0.75 -14.55
C GLY A 291 -18.84 -0.27 -14.99
N LYS A 292 -18.67 -0.92 -16.15
CA LYS A 292 -19.70 -1.79 -16.73
C LYS A 292 -19.79 -3.18 -16.12
N SER A 293 -18.82 -3.58 -15.30
CA SER A 293 -18.83 -4.89 -14.67
C SER A 293 -18.33 -4.82 -13.22
N LEU A 294 -18.97 -5.57 -12.35
CA LEU A 294 -18.54 -5.82 -10.98
C LEU A 294 -17.85 -7.19 -10.92
N TYR A 295 -16.62 -7.18 -10.42
CA TYR A 295 -15.89 -8.38 -9.99
C TYR A 295 -16.04 -8.55 -8.49
N TYR A 296 -16.09 -9.80 -8.02
CA TYR A 296 -16.18 -10.11 -6.60
C TYR A 296 -15.71 -11.54 -6.34
N CYS A 297 -15.38 -11.85 -5.09
CA CYS A 297 -15.06 -13.19 -4.65
C CYS A 297 -16.33 -13.90 -4.16
N GLY A 298 -16.60 -15.11 -4.66
CA GLY A 298 -17.76 -15.93 -4.27
C GLY A 298 -17.36 -17.31 -3.75
N ALA A 299 -18.01 -17.80 -2.70
CA ALA A 299 -17.80 -19.14 -2.16
C ALA A 299 -19.10 -19.77 -1.64
N LEU A 300 -19.10 -21.10 -1.54
CA LEU A 300 -20.12 -21.82 -0.79
C LEU A 300 -19.78 -21.80 0.72
N PRO A 301 -20.77 -21.54 1.60
CA PRO A 301 -20.59 -21.59 3.05
C PRO A 301 -20.03 -22.94 3.51
N LYS A 302 -19.21 -22.90 4.57
CA LYS A 302 -18.71 -24.09 5.27
C LYS A 302 -18.91 -23.91 6.78
N ASN A 303 -18.75 -25.00 7.54
CA ASN A 303 -18.89 -24.95 9.00
C ASN A 303 -17.69 -24.22 9.63
N MET A 304 -17.79 -22.90 9.78
CA MET A 304 -16.73 -22.08 10.36
C MET A 304 -16.71 -22.13 11.90
N PRO A 305 -15.52 -22.11 12.54
CA PRO A 305 -14.19 -22.09 11.94
C PRO A 305 -13.61 -23.48 11.62
N ILE A 306 -14.36 -24.56 11.85
CA ILE A 306 -13.84 -25.94 11.78
C ILE A 306 -13.34 -26.28 10.36
N ASP A 307 -14.11 -25.92 9.34
CA ASP A 307 -13.85 -26.30 7.95
C ASP A 307 -13.19 -25.17 7.13
N TYR A 308 -12.50 -24.21 7.77
CA TYR A 308 -11.90 -23.06 7.08
C TYR A 308 -10.92 -23.46 5.95
N GLN A 309 -10.25 -24.61 6.09
CA GLN A 309 -9.33 -25.13 5.09
C GLN A 309 -10.02 -25.57 3.80
N ASN A 310 -11.32 -25.86 3.86
CA ASN A 310 -12.14 -26.26 2.71
C ASN A 310 -12.90 -25.07 2.10
N LEU A 311 -12.69 -23.85 2.61
CA LEU A 311 -13.30 -22.64 2.10
C LEU A 311 -12.46 -22.10 0.94
N HIS A 312 -13.04 -22.06 -0.26
CA HIS A 312 -12.36 -21.67 -1.49
C HIS A 312 -13.18 -20.63 -2.24
N TYR A 313 -12.69 -19.39 -2.30
CA TYR A 313 -13.33 -18.31 -3.03
C TYR A 313 -12.91 -18.31 -4.50
N SER A 314 -13.90 -18.39 -5.37
CA SER A 314 -13.77 -18.17 -6.81
C SER A 314 -13.83 -16.67 -7.13
N LEU A 315 -13.26 -16.27 -8.27
CA LEU A 315 -13.42 -14.91 -8.80
C LEU A 315 -14.57 -14.89 -9.79
N CYS A 316 -15.58 -14.06 -9.51
CA CYS A 316 -16.78 -13.93 -10.32
C CYS A 316 -16.88 -12.53 -10.93
N LYS A 317 -17.67 -12.41 -12.00
CA LYS A 317 -17.97 -11.16 -12.70
C LYS A 317 -19.46 -11.10 -13.03
N VAL A 318 -20.07 -9.92 -12.88
CA VAL A 318 -21.43 -9.63 -13.34
C VAL A 318 -21.46 -8.27 -14.02
N ASP A 319 -22.26 -8.12 -15.07
CA ASP A 319 -22.45 -6.82 -15.73
C ASP A 319 -23.28 -5.87 -14.86
N PHE A 320 -23.13 -4.57 -15.09
CA PHE A 320 -23.81 -3.52 -14.34
C PHE A 320 -24.28 -2.40 -15.25
N ASP A 321 -25.54 -1.99 -15.08
CA ASP A 321 -26.13 -0.84 -15.75
C ASP A 321 -26.17 0.34 -14.78
N GLU A 322 -25.28 1.30 -15.02
CA GLU A 322 -25.15 2.54 -14.24
C GLU A 322 -26.41 3.42 -14.29
N ALA A 323 -27.18 3.40 -15.39
CA ALA A 323 -28.36 4.26 -15.51
C ALA A 323 -29.47 3.79 -14.56
N THR A 324 -29.65 2.49 -14.45
CA THR A 324 -30.71 1.86 -13.65
C THR A 324 -30.25 1.41 -12.27
N GLY A 325 -28.95 1.23 -12.05
CA GLY A 325 -28.38 0.68 -10.82
C GLY A 325 -28.65 -0.82 -10.66
N THR A 326 -28.69 -1.57 -11.77
CA THR A 326 -29.06 -3.00 -11.78
C THR A 326 -27.93 -3.86 -12.34
N PHE A 327 -27.89 -5.13 -11.92
CA PHE A 327 -26.92 -6.12 -12.38
C PHE A 327 -27.50 -6.98 -13.51
N GLY A 328 -26.65 -7.35 -14.46
CA GLY A 328 -26.99 -8.28 -15.55
C GLY A 328 -27.37 -9.67 -15.03
N GLU A 329 -28.12 -10.43 -15.83
CA GLU A 329 -28.64 -11.75 -15.42
C GLU A 329 -27.55 -12.82 -15.28
N ARG A 330 -26.50 -12.73 -16.10
CA ARG A 330 -25.41 -13.72 -16.14
C ARG A 330 -24.29 -13.34 -15.18
N ILE A 331 -23.86 -14.32 -14.39
CA ILE A 331 -22.64 -14.28 -13.58
C ILE A 331 -21.62 -15.20 -14.25
N ASP A 332 -20.45 -14.66 -14.57
CA ASP A 332 -19.32 -15.40 -15.12
C ASP A 332 -18.33 -15.76 -14.02
N THR A 333 -17.79 -16.98 -14.07
CA THR A 333 -16.67 -17.40 -13.22
C THR A 333 -15.36 -17.16 -13.97
N ILE A 334 -14.59 -16.18 -13.51
CA ILE A 334 -13.29 -15.79 -14.08
C ILE A 334 -12.18 -16.74 -13.60
N TYR A 335 -12.22 -17.09 -12.31
CA TYR A 335 -11.34 -18.11 -11.71
C TYR A 335 -12.19 -19.07 -10.89
N ASN A 336 -12.07 -20.38 -11.14
CA ASN A 336 -12.85 -21.39 -10.44
C ASN A 336 -11.98 -22.10 -9.39
N ALA A 337 -12.20 -21.76 -8.13
CA ALA A 337 -11.39 -22.28 -7.03
C ALA A 337 -11.66 -23.75 -6.71
N GLU A 338 -12.85 -24.28 -7.01
CA GLU A 338 -13.15 -25.71 -6.83
C GLU A 338 -12.43 -26.58 -7.89
N ARG A 339 -12.28 -26.06 -9.12
CA ARG A 339 -11.59 -26.73 -10.23
C ARG A 339 -10.08 -26.57 -10.15
N ASP A 340 -9.62 -25.33 -9.94
CA ASP A 340 -8.21 -24.94 -10.08
C ASP A 340 -7.47 -24.87 -8.73
N GLY A 341 -8.20 -25.10 -7.62
CA GLY A 341 -7.68 -25.05 -6.26
C GLY A 341 -7.42 -23.63 -5.74
N GLY A 342 -7.04 -23.54 -4.48
CA GLY A 342 -6.73 -22.26 -3.83
C GLY A 342 -7.96 -21.43 -3.47
N SER A 343 -7.76 -20.18 -3.11
CA SER A 343 -8.81 -19.23 -2.75
C SER A 343 -8.38 -17.82 -3.13
N VAL A 344 -9.28 -17.06 -3.77
CA VAL A 344 -9.00 -15.71 -4.28
C VAL A 344 -9.47 -14.65 -3.30
N SER A 345 -8.63 -13.66 -3.05
CA SER A 345 -8.96 -12.46 -2.26
C SER A 345 -8.53 -11.17 -2.96
N PHE A 346 -9.22 -10.08 -2.63
CA PHE A 346 -8.86 -8.71 -3.00
C PHE A 346 -8.63 -8.47 -4.51
N PRO A 347 -9.57 -8.77 -5.41
CA PRO A 347 -9.43 -8.37 -6.80
C PRO A 347 -9.28 -6.84 -6.89
N ARG A 348 -8.34 -6.39 -7.73
CA ARG A 348 -8.03 -4.98 -8.00
C ARG A 348 -7.69 -4.81 -9.46
N LEU A 349 -8.53 -4.07 -10.17
CA LEU A 349 -8.37 -3.80 -11.59
C LEU A 349 -7.46 -2.59 -11.79
N SER A 350 -6.62 -2.64 -12.82
CA SER A 350 -5.79 -1.51 -13.21
C SER A 350 -6.66 -0.37 -13.76
N PRO A 351 -6.29 0.91 -13.55
CA PRO A 351 -7.09 2.05 -14.00
C PRO A 351 -7.27 2.16 -15.52
N ASP A 352 -6.36 1.56 -16.29
CA ASP A 352 -6.44 1.47 -17.75
C ASP A 352 -7.34 0.31 -18.23
N GLY A 353 -7.83 -0.54 -17.32
CA GLY A 353 -8.71 -1.66 -17.63
C GLY A 353 -8.03 -2.84 -18.31
N HIS A 354 -6.70 -2.93 -18.27
CA HIS A 354 -5.95 -4.00 -18.93
C HIS A 354 -5.67 -5.22 -18.03
N TYR A 355 -5.59 -5.03 -16.71
CA TYR A 355 -5.15 -6.07 -15.79
C TYR A 355 -6.05 -6.19 -14.56
N LEU A 356 -6.12 -7.40 -14.00
CA LEU A 356 -6.73 -7.69 -12.71
C LEU A 356 -5.70 -8.40 -11.83
N LEU A 357 -5.30 -7.74 -10.75
CA LEU A 357 -4.40 -8.28 -9.73
C LEU A 357 -5.22 -8.80 -8.55
N TYR A 358 -4.86 -9.96 -8.00
CA TYR A 358 -5.52 -10.56 -6.84
C TYR A 358 -4.51 -11.35 -5.99
N THR A 359 -4.88 -11.66 -4.75
CA THR A 359 -4.12 -12.60 -3.92
C THR A 359 -4.73 -13.99 -4.03
N LYS A 360 -3.89 -15.01 -4.20
CA LYS A 360 -4.29 -16.43 -4.16
C LYS A 360 -3.62 -17.11 -2.98
N ALA A 361 -4.41 -17.68 -2.07
CA ALA A 361 -3.94 -18.54 -0.98
C ALA A 361 -4.38 -19.98 -1.20
N ALA A 362 -3.98 -20.92 -0.33
CA ALA A 362 -4.46 -22.29 -0.41
C ALA A 362 -5.96 -22.42 -0.07
N CYS A 363 -6.46 -21.58 0.84
CA CYS A 363 -7.84 -21.63 1.35
C CYS A 363 -8.23 -20.30 2.06
N ALA A 364 -9.46 -20.26 2.58
CA ALA A 364 -10.03 -19.19 3.39
C ALA A 364 -10.13 -17.82 2.69
N THR A 365 -10.52 -16.78 3.44
CA THR A 365 -10.84 -15.44 2.91
C THR A 365 -9.78 -14.38 3.24
N PHE A 366 -9.01 -14.57 4.31
CA PHE A 366 -8.01 -13.59 4.78
C PHE A 366 -6.59 -14.14 4.72
N PRO A 367 -5.87 -13.94 3.61
CA PRO A 367 -4.59 -14.59 3.37
C PRO A 367 -3.41 -14.01 4.16
N ILE A 368 -3.60 -12.99 5.01
CA ILE A 368 -2.47 -12.22 5.57
C ILE A 368 -1.54 -13.04 6.49
N TRP A 369 -1.98 -14.18 7.01
CA TRP A 369 -1.18 -15.14 7.78
C TRP A 369 -0.94 -16.45 7.01
N HIS A 370 -1.31 -16.51 5.74
CA HIS A 370 -1.09 -17.65 4.86
C HIS A 370 0.23 -17.41 4.12
N LYS A 371 1.29 -18.05 4.59
CA LYS A 371 2.67 -17.84 4.12
C LYS A 371 2.82 -18.09 2.61
N GLU A 372 2.03 -19.01 2.10
CA GLU A 372 1.95 -19.40 0.69
C GLU A 372 1.10 -18.47 -0.19
N ALA A 373 0.53 -17.40 0.37
CA ALA A 373 -0.34 -16.53 -0.39
C ALA A 373 0.45 -15.56 -1.27
N ASP A 374 0.20 -15.65 -2.57
CA ASP A 374 0.91 -14.93 -3.62
C ASP A 374 -0.01 -13.96 -4.35
N LEU A 375 0.58 -12.92 -4.93
CA LEU A 375 -0.06 -12.12 -5.95
C LEU A 375 -0.12 -12.90 -7.27
N LYS A 376 -1.25 -12.80 -7.96
CA LYS A 376 -1.52 -13.33 -9.30
C LYS A 376 -2.21 -12.28 -10.14
N MET A 377 -2.00 -12.30 -11.46
CA MET A 377 -2.52 -11.27 -12.36
C MET A 377 -3.12 -11.88 -13.62
N LEU A 378 -4.29 -11.42 -14.01
CA LEU A 378 -4.91 -11.73 -15.30
C LEU A 378 -4.81 -10.52 -16.23
N ARG A 379 -4.54 -10.78 -17.50
CA ARG A 379 -4.80 -9.83 -18.59
C ARG A 379 -6.26 -9.91 -18.97
N LEU A 380 -6.96 -8.78 -18.95
CA LEU A 380 -8.42 -8.75 -19.10
C LEU A 380 -8.91 -8.94 -20.55
N SER A 381 -8.06 -8.73 -21.55
CA SER A 381 -8.44 -8.87 -22.96
C SER A 381 -8.65 -10.32 -23.40
N ASP A 382 -7.93 -11.26 -22.79
CA ASP A 382 -7.93 -12.69 -23.15
C ASP A 382 -8.08 -13.63 -21.94
N GLY A 383 -7.94 -13.13 -20.72
CA GLY A 383 -7.98 -13.92 -19.49
C GLY A 383 -6.69 -14.66 -19.18
N GLU A 384 -5.57 -14.35 -19.86
CA GLU A 384 -4.29 -15.01 -19.61
C GLU A 384 -3.71 -14.63 -18.24
N GLU A 385 -3.24 -15.62 -17.48
CA GLU A 385 -2.47 -15.39 -16.25
C GLU A 385 -1.03 -14.98 -16.60
N LEU A 386 -0.59 -13.85 -16.06
CA LEU A 386 0.75 -13.29 -16.29
C LEU A 386 1.72 -13.76 -15.22
N ASP A 387 2.99 -13.92 -15.60
CA ASP A 387 4.06 -14.17 -14.64
C ASP A 387 4.33 -12.90 -13.82
N VAL A 388 4.00 -12.98 -12.53
CA VAL A 388 4.22 -11.92 -11.55
C VAL A 388 5.09 -12.38 -10.39
N GLU A 389 5.86 -13.47 -10.57
CA GLU A 389 6.65 -14.09 -9.51
C GLU A 389 7.67 -13.12 -8.89
N ILE A 390 8.14 -12.14 -9.67
CA ILE A 390 9.02 -11.06 -9.17
C ILE A 390 8.39 -10.22 -8.04
N LEU A 391 7.05 -10.19 -7.94
CA LEU A 391 6.33 -9.54 -6.85
C LEU A 391 6.30 -10.40 -5.59
N ASN A 392 6.45 -11.71 -5.69
CA ASN A 392 6.24 -12.65 -4.60
C ASN A 392 7.51 -12.93 -3.81
N SER A 393 7.35 -13.62 -2.69
CA SER A 393 8.45 -14.05 -1.82
C SER A 393 8.11 -15.37 -1.14
N ALA A 394 9.00 -15.88 -0.30
CA ALA A 394 8.69 -17.04 0.53
C ALA A 394 7.68 -16.74 1.66
N GLU A 395 7.18 -15.50 1.74
CA GLU A 395 6.25 -15.00 2.74
C GLU A 395 5.03 -14.37 2.06
N THR A 396 3.96 -14.18 2.83
CA THR A 396 2.68 -13.67 2.36
C THR A 396 2.76 -12.33 1.64
N GLU A 397 2.06 -12.24 0.50
CA GLU A 397 1.75 -11.02 -0.22
C GLU A 397 0.24 -10.78 -0.29
N SER A 398 -0.21 -9.58 0.09
CA SER A 398 -1.64 -9.25 0.08
C SER A 398 -1.90 -7.75 0.11
N TYR A 399 -3.18 -7.35 0.15
CA TYR A 399 -3.65 -5.96 0.19
C TYR A 399 -2.87 -5.05 -0.77
N HIS A 400 -3.17 -5.19 -2.05
CA HIS A 400 -2.56 -4.44 -3.12
C HIS A 400 -3.47 -3.33 -3.67
N SER A 401 -2.86 -2.35 -4.33
CA SER A 401 -3.53 -1.29 -5.08
C SER A 401 -2.66 -0.80 -6.25
N TRP A 402 -3.31 -0.20 -7.24
CA TRP A 402 -2.68 0.42 -8.39
C TRP A 402 -2.60 1.94 -8.21
N SER A 403 -1.51 2.56 -8.61
CA SER A 403 -1.45 4.02 -8.76
C SER A 403 -2.44 4.49 -9.80
N SER A 404 -2.82 5.76 -9.75
CA SER A 404 -3.85 6.34 -10.61
C SER A 404 -3.50 6.39 -12.09
N ASN A 405 -2.22 6.27 -12.43
CA ASN A 405 -1.74 6.10 -13.81
C ASN A 405 -1.54 4.63 -14.22
N GLY A 406 -1.80 3.66 -13.33
CA GLY A 406 -1.67 2.23 -13.61
C GLY A 406 -0.24 1.70 -13.72
N ARG A 407 0.78 2.50 -13.37
CA ARG A 407 2.21 2.14 -13.55
C ARG A 407 2.88 1.64 -12.29
N TRP A 408 2.28 1.82 -11.12
CA TRP A 408 2.84 1.40 -9.84
C TRP A 408 1.89 0.49 -9.10
N ILE A 409 2.41 -0.61 -8.57
CA ILE A 409 1.70 -1.55 -7.71
C ILE A 409 2.23 -1.36 -6.30
N LEU A 410 1.35 -1.03 -5.37
CA LEU A 410 1.62 -0.97 -3.94
C LEU A 410 1.00 -2.19 -3.28
N PHE A 411 1.74 -2.91 -2.44
CA PHE A 411 1.22 -4.09 -1.78
C PHE A 411 1.84 -4.29 -0.40
N SER A 412 1.14 -5.04 0.45
CA SER A 412 1.63 -5.43 1.76
C SER A 412 2.32 -6.78 1.71
N SER A 413 3.49 -6.86 2.35
CA SER A 413 4.35 -8.05 2.36
C SER A 413 4.87 -8.35 3.75
N ARG A 414 5.01 -9.63 4.08
CA ARG A 414 5.71 -10.09 5.29
C ARG A 414 7.17 -10.47 5.06
N ARG A 415 7.72 -10.26 3.87
CA ARG A 415 9.04 -10.77 3.45
C ARG A 415 10.25 -10.36 4.29
N LEU A 416 10.13 -9.34 5.15
CA LEU A 416 11.26 -8.92 5.99
C LEU A 416 11.46 -9.83 7.19
N ASP A 417 10.38 -10.29 7.83
CA ASP A 417 10.45 -10.99 9.11
C ASP A 417 9.34 -12.04 9.36
N GLY A 418 8.41 -12.22 8.41
CA GLY A 418 7.25 -13.13 8.53
C GLY A 418 6.16 -12.64 9.50
N ARG A 419 6.39 -11.55 10.24
CA ARG A 419 5.57 -11.14 11.40
C ARG A 419 4.79 -9.86 11.18
N TYR A 420 5.39 -8.90 10.49
CA TYR A 420 4.76 -7.62 10.22
C TYR A 420 4.60 -7.39 8.74
N THR A 421 3.47 -6.79 8.37
CA THR A 421 3.26 -6.35 7.00
C THR A 421 3.96 -5.01 6.80
N ARG A 422 4.75 -4.93 5.74
CA ARG A 422 5.43 -3.74 5.23
C ARG A 422 4.96 -3.45 3.83
N LEU A 423 5.12 -2.21 3.39
CA LEU A 423 4.68 -1.81 2.06
C LEU A 423 5.82 -1.90 1.05
N PHE A 424 5.56 -2.59 -0.05
CA PHE A 424 6.45 -2.68 -1.19
C PHE A 424 5.79 -2.05 -2.42
N ILE A 425 6.63 -1.49 -3.28
CA ILE A 425 6.22 -0.79 -4.49
C ILE A 425 6.94 -1.42 -5.67
N ALA A 426 6.21 -1.80 -6.71
CA ALA A 426 6.75 -2.30 -7.97
C ALA A 426 6.33 -1.40 -9.14
N TRP A 427 7.21 -1.28 -10.14
CA TRP A 427 6.90 -0.61 -11.40
C TRP A 427 6.42 -1.64 -12.41
N MET A 428 5.37 -1.31 -13.14
CA MET A 428 4.97 -1.97 -14.38
C MET A 428 5.20 -1.00 -15.53
N ASP A 429 6.09 -1.35 -16.46
CA ASP A 429 6.38 -0.52 -17.62
C ASP A 429 5.22 -0.52 -18.63
N GLU A 430 5.32 0.32 -19.66
CA GLU A 430 4.27 0.43 -20.69
C GLU A 430 4.04 -0.87 -21.49
N LYS A 431 5.00 -1.79 -21.48
CA LYS A 431 4.91 -3.09 -22.15
C LYS A 431 4.32 -4.17 -21.24
N GLY A 432 4.03 -3.85 -19.98
CA GLY A 432 3.52 -4.79 -18.98
C GLY A 432 4.62 -5.57 -18.25
N ASN A 433 5.91 -5.21 -18.42
CA ASN A 433 6.98 -5.86 -17.65
C ASN A 433 6.97 -5.36 -16.21
N ILE A 434 7.02 -6.28 -15.26
CA ILE A 434 7.07 -5.95 -13.83
C ILE A 434 8.52 -5.97 -13.36
N HIS A 435 8.91 -4.91 -12.66
CA HIS A 435 10.25 -4.76 -12.11
C HIS A 435 10.32 -5.10 -10.63
N LYS A 436 11.53 -5.40 -10.15
CA LYS A 436 11.79 -5.79 -8.75
C LYS A 436 11.17 -4.77 -7.77
N PRO A 437 10.32 -5.22 -6.84
CA PRO A 437 9.71 -4.35 -5.85
C PRO A 437 10.76 -3.79 -4.88
N PHE A 438 10.53 -2.56 -4.40
CA PHE A 438 11.34 -1.92 -3.37
C PHE A 438 10.50 -1.59 -2.13
N LEU A 439 11.14 -1.62 -0.96
CA LEU A 439 10.49 -1.30 0.32
C LEU A 439 10.16 0.19 0.40
N LEU A 440 9.01 0.53 0.99
CA LEU A 440 8.58 1.92 1.22
C LEU A 440 9.72 2.76 1.85
N PRO A 441 10.16 3.85 1.20
CA PRO A 441 11.26 4.66 1.71
C PRO A 441 10.93 5.36 3.02
N GLN A 442 11.88 5.30 3.95
CA GLN A 442 11.79 5.91 5.28
C GLN A 442 12.89 6.94 5.52
N SER A 443 12.64 7.86 6.45
CA SER A 443 13.62 8.86 6.87
C SER A 443 14.86 8.25 7.52
N THR A 444 14.68 7.10 8.19
CA THR A 444 15.75 6.27 8.75
C THR A 444 15.48 4.81 8.43
N VAL A 445 16.53 4.02 8.25
CA VAL A 445 16.43 2.60 7.93
C VAL A 445 15.73 1.82 9.06
N GLU A 446 16.07 2.16 10.30
CA GLU A 446 15.50 1.55 11.52
C GLU A 446 13.98 1.64 11.57
N HIS A 447 13.36 2.64 10.95
CA HIS A 447 11.91 2.80 10.99
C HIS A 447 11.16 1.60 10.40
N ASN A 448 11.71 0.96 9.37
CA ASN A 448 11.11 -0.25 8.80
C ASN A 448 11.21 -1.47 9.72
N VAL A 449 12.20 -1.50 10.60
CA VAL A 449 12.46 -2.63 11.52
C VAL A 449 11.75 -2.43 12.86
N LEU A 450 11.83 -1.22 13.43
CA LEU A 450 11.33 -0.89 14.76
C LEU A 450 9.83 -0.59 14.80
N ARG A 451 9.16 -0.44 13.65
CA ARG A 451 7.72 -0.22 13.61
C ARG A 451 6.97 -1.46 14.07
N THR A 452 6.41 -1.41 15.27
CA THR A 452 5.65 -2.50 15.88
C THR A 452 4.24 -2.67 15.34
N LYS A 453 3.83 -1.88 14.34
CA LYS A 453 2.52 -1.99 13.68
C LYS A 453 2.67 -2.47 12.25
N SER A 454 1.68 -3.22 11.81
CA SER A 454 1.50 -3.72 10.45
C SER A 454 0.74 -2.70 9.60
N TYR A 455 1.17 -2.49 8.36
CA TYR A 455 0.43 -1.73 7.36
C TYR A 455 -0.74 -2.56 6.84
N ASN A 456 -1.94 -1.99 6.78
CA ASN A 456 -3.14 -2.71 6.35
C ASN A 456 -4.00 -1.85 5.41
N ILE A 457 -4.48 -2.45 4.32
CA ILE A 457 -5.31 -1.81 3.28
C ILE A 457 -4.63 -0.52 2.78
N PRO A 458 -3.48 -0.62 2.08
CA PRO A 458 -2.84 0.53 1.49
C PRO A 458 -3.51 0.91 0.16
N GLU A 459 -3.94 2.16 0.03
CA GLU A 459 -4.51 2.72 -1.19
C GLU A 459 -3.78 4.01 -1.59
N PHE A 460 -3.52 4.19 -2.89
CA PHE A 460 -3.05 5.47 -3.41
C PHE A 460 -4.14 6.54 -3.32
N ILE A 461 -3.72 7.78 -3.11
CA ILE A 461 -4.58 8.97 -3.15
C ILE A 461 -3.82 10.13 -3.82
N LYS A 462 -4.52 10.96 -4.58
CA LYS A 462 -3.93 12.06 -5.38
C LYS A 462 -3.52 13.29 -4.55
N GLY A 463 -3.78 13.30 -3.25
CA GLY A 463 -3.48 14.42 -2.37
C GLY A 463 -3.79 14.13 -0.92
N GLU A 464 -3.53 15.12 -0.07
CA GLU A 464 -3.78 15.02 1.38
C GLU A 464 -5.28 15.07 1.69
N VAL A 465 -5.77 14.08 2.44
CA VAL A 465 -7.11 14.07 3.01
C VAL A 465 -7.12 14.94 4.26
N THR A 466 -8.04 15.91 4.30
CA THR A 466 -8.28 16.75 5.47
C THR A 466 -9.73 16.60 5.93
N LEU A 467 -9.94 15.94 7.06
CA LEU A 467 -11.27 15.78 7.66
C LEU A 467 -11.55 16.84 8.74
N PRO A 468 -12.80 17.31 8.88
CA PRO A 468 -13.20 18.20 9.96
C PRO A 468 -13.24 17.45 11.30
N GLN A 469 -12.12 17.42 12.03
CA GLN A 469 -11.95 16.61 13.25
C GLN A 469 -13.03 16.85 14.32
N LYS A 470 -13.51 18.09 14.49
CA LYS A 470 -14.60 18.40 15.41
C LYS A 470 -15.92 17.71 15.02
N GLN A 471 -16.25 17.73 13.73
CA GLN A 471 -17.45 17.08 13.20
C GLN A 471 -17.32 15.56 13.23
N LEU A 472 -16.14 15.03 12.91
CA LEU A 472 -15.83 13.60 13.04
C LEU A 472 -16.08 13.12 14.46
N ASN A 473 -15.54 13.83 15.45
CA ASN A 473 -15.74 13.51 16.87
C ASN A 473 -17.20 13.63 17.28
N ALA A 474 -17.92 14.67 16.86
CA ALA A 474 -19.35 14.79 17.16
C ALA A 474 -20.19 13.63 16.58
N LEU A 475 -19.87 13.16 15.38
CA LEU A 475 -20.63 12.10 14.68
C LEU A 475 -20.34 10.68 15.21
N PHE A 476 -19.09 10.41 15.58
CA PHE A 476 -18.63 9.05 15.86
C PHE A 476 -18.02 8.87 17.24
N PHE A 477 -17.64 9.94 17.94
CA PHE A 477 -16.98 9.92 19.24
C PHE A 477 -17.60 10.96 20.21
N PRO A 478 -18.94 11.00 20.37
CA PRO A 478 -19.57 11.99 21.23
C PRO A 478 -19.07 11.82 22.67
N GLN A 479 -18.66 12.92 23.31
CA GLN A 479 -18.36 12.90 24.73
C GLN A 479 -19.64 12.56 25.48
N LYS A 480 -19.57 11.56 26.36
CA LYS A 480 -20.67 11.17 27.24
C LYS A 480 -20.95 12.23 28.30
#